data_AF-A0A4V5NU85-F1
#
_entry.id   AF-A0A4V5NU85-F1
#
_cell.length_a   1.000
_cell.length_b   1.000
_cell.length_c   1.000
_cell.angle_alpha   90.00
_cell.angle_beta   90.00
_cell.angle_gamma   90.00
#
_symmetry.space_group_name_H-M   'P 1'
#
loop_
_entity.id
_entity.type
_entity.pdbx_description
1 polymer ?
#
loop_
_entity_poly.entity_id
_entity_poly.type
_entity_poly.pdbx_seq_one_letter_code
_entity_poly.pdbx_strand_id
1 'polypeptide(L)'
;MDKLSGKLAELTSNEWRELGFFYTINETQSEWVLTGSKLGLKNFSDLLHQFSLKEESHGDHFHIEPHWYLTLTSSDEPMIDKRGVWGRPSDFSALAKLISDKLEISSPNDSIVIKNEYAPKAEYSLVIHVKKQDFDPATLDPQL
;
A
#
# COMPACT_ATOMS: atom_id res chain seq x y z
N MET A 1 13.71 16.05 4.73
CA MET A 1 12.32 16.54 4.77
C MET A 1 12.19 17.39 6.01
N ASP A 2 11.52 18.53 5.90
CA ASP A 2 11.25 19.39 7.04
C ASP A 2 10.08 18.84 7.85
N LYS A 3 10.10 19.03 9.17
CA LYS A 3 9.01 18.59 10.06
C LYS A 3 7.76 19.44 9.82
N LEU A 4 6.59 18.81 9.88
CA LEU A 4 5.30 19.50 9.79
C LEU A 4 5.07 20.35 11.04
N SER A 5 4.39 21.49 10.87
CA SER A 5 3.97 22.33 12.00
C SER A 5 2.76 21.72 12.72
N GLY A 6 2.55 22.05 14.00
CA GLY A 6 1.66 21.31 14.92
C GLY A 6 0.29 20.91 14.35
N LYS A 7 -0.45 21.83 13.72
CA LYS A 7 -1.77 21.51 13.15
C LYS A 7 -1.70 20.57 11.93
N LEU A 8 -0.69 20.76 11.08
CA LEU A 8 -0.50 19.95 9.87
C LEU A 8 0.01 18.55 10.24
N ALA A 9 0.87 18.46 11.25
CA ALA A 9 1.32 17.19 11.81
C ALA A 9 0.15 16.39 12.41
N GLU A 10 -0.73 17.05 13.16
CA GLU A 10 -1.93 16.40 13.72
C GLU A 10 -2.88 15.89 12.63
N LEU A 11 -3.15 16.70 11.59
CA LEU A 11 -3.97 16.28 10.46
C LEU A 11 -3.38 15.06 9.75
N THR A 12 -2.09 15.12 9.39
CA THR A 12 -1.39 14.03 8.70
C THR A 12 -1.34 12.77 9.57
N SER A 13 -1.18 12.92 10.89
CA SER A 13 -1.24 11.78 11.83
C SER A 13 -2.61 11.10 11.80
N ASN A 14 -3.68 11.88 11.70
CA ASN A 14 -5.04 11.34 11.64
C ASN A 14 -5.32 10.65 10.29
N GLU A 15 -4.86 11.23 9.18
CA GLU A 15 -4.96 10.60 7.85
C GLU A 15 -4.26 9.23 7.82
N TRP A 16 -3.07 9.11 8.44
CA TRP A 16 -2.41 7.81 8.59
C TRP A 16 -3.23 6.81 9.39
N ARG A 17 -3.84 7.24 10.50
CA ARG A 17 -4.67 6.37 11.34
C ARG A 17 -5.95 5.94 10.64
N GLU A 18 -6.55 6.84 9.86
CA GLU A 18 -7.72 6.55 9.02
C GLU A 18 -7.36 5.57 7.89
N LEU A 19 -6.21 5.77 7.24
CA LEU A 19 -5.69 4.82 6.25
C LEU A 19 -5.38 3.45 6.86
N GLY A 20 -4.87 3.43 8.09
CA GLY A 20 -4.63 2.22 8.90
C GLY A 20 -3.27 1.56 8.68
N PHE A 21 -2.50 1.99 7.68
CA PHE A 21 -1.14 1.52 7.43
C PHE A 21 -0.25 2.67 6.98
N PHE A 22 1.05 2.57 7.22
CA PHE A 22 2.06 3.45 6.65
C PHE A 22 2.61 2.82 5.38
N TYR A 23 2.99 3.63 4.40
CA TYR A 23 3.70 3.16 3.21
C TYR A 23 4.96 3.97 2.94
N THR A 24 5.97 3.30 2.40
CA THR A 24 7.21 3.94 1.94
C THR A 24 7.85 3.13 0.81
N ILE A 25 8.80 3.75 0.11
CA ILE A 25 9.59 3.11 -0.93
C ILE A 25 11.00 2.86 -0.42
N ASN A 26 11.49 1.64 -0.59
CA ASN A 26 12.88 1.27 -0.42
C ASN A 26 13.51 1.14 -1.80
N GLU A 27 14.09 2.25 -2.28
CA GLU A 27 14.70 2.29 -3.62
C GLU A 27 15.92 1.38 -3.75
N THR A 28 16.63 1.11 -2.65
CA THR A 28 17.83 0.24 -2.68
C THR A 28 17.46 -1.22 -2.94
N GLN A 29 16.32 -1.67 -2.42
CA GLN A 29 15.84 -3.04 -2.60
C GLN A 29 14.75 -3.16 -3.68
N SER A 30 14.35 -2.04 -4.29
CA SER A 30 13.21 -1.95 -5.19
C SER A 30 11.94 -2.50 -4.54
N GLU A 31 11.53 -1.93 -3.40
CA GLU A 31 10.35 -2.39 -2.66
C GLU A 31 9.40 -1.25 -2.34
N TRP A 32 8.11 -1.49 -2.51
CA TRP A 32 7.08 -0.75 -1.80
C TRP A 32 6.80 -1.46 -0.48
N VAL A 33 6.97 -0.76 0.63
CA VAL A 33 6.84 -1.32 1.98
C VAL A 33 5.58 -0.75 2.63
N LEU A 34 4.64 -1.63 2.96
CA LEU A 34 3.43 -1.32 3.73
C LEU A 34 3.61 -1.84 5.16
N THR A 35 3.37 -1.00 6.16
CA THR A 35 3.49 -1.39 7.57
C THR A 35 2.25 -1.00 8.34
N GLY A 36 1.57 -1.95 8.96
CA GLY A 36 0.34 -1.67 9.70
C GLY A 36 -0.10 -2.86 10.55
N SER A 37 -1.12 -2.65 11.37
CA SER A 37 -1.81 -3.79 11.99
C SER A 37 -2.50 -4.63 10.91
N LYS A 38 -2.86 -5.88 11.22
CA LYS A 38 -3.62 -6.71 10.28
C LYS A 38 -4.92 -6.06 9.82
N LEU A 39 -5.65 -5.43 10.75
CA LEU A 39 -6.86 -4.68 10.42
C LEU A 39 -6.56 -3.49 9.51
N GLY A 40 -5.53 -2.71 9.82
CA GLY A 40 -5.15 -1.56 9.02
C GLY A 40 -4.65 -1.93 7.62
N LEU A 41 -3.86 -2.99 7.49
CA LEU A 41 -3.38 -3.52 6.20
C LEU A 41 -4.52 -4.09 5.34
N LYS A 42 -5.63 -4.52 5.95
CA LYS A 42 -6.83 -4.90 5.20
C LYS A 42 -7.42 -3.71 4.42
N ASN A 43 -7.28 -2.48 4.92
CA ASN A 43 -7.71 -1.29 4.17
C ASN A 43 -7.00 -1.17 2.83
N PHE A 44 -5.73 -1.59 2.71
CA PHE A 44 -5.05 -1.61 1.41
C PHE A 44 -5.68 -2.62 0.44
N SER A 45 -6.04 -3.81 0.93
CA SER A 45 -6.83 -4.78 0.15
C SER A 45 -8.17 -4.19 -0.29
N ASP A 46 -8.86 -3.49 0.60
CA ASP A 46 -10.14 -2.85 0.28
C ASP A 46 -9.98 -1.72 -0.75
N LEU A 47 -8.91 -0.93 -0.68
CA LEU A 47 -8.58 0.10 -1.68
C LEU A 47 -8.32 -0.50 -3.07
N LEU A 48 -7.54 -1.59 -3.14
CA LEU A 48 -7.32 -2.32 -4.39
C LEU A 48 -8.63 -2.86 -4.96
N HIS A 49 -9.48 -3.44 -4.11
CA HIS A 49 -10.78 -3.93 -4.54
C HIS A 49 -11.68 -2.80 -5.03
N GLN A 50 -11.75 -1.68 -4.32
CA GLN A 50 -12.54 -0.51 -4.75
C GLN A 50 -12.05 0.04 -6.09
N PHE A 51 -10.73 0.14 -6.29
CA PHE A 51 -10.16 0.56 -7.57
C PHE A 51 -10.50 -0.43 -8.68
N SER A 52 -10.53 -1.74 -8.39
CA SER A 52 -10.93 -2.77 -9.34
C SER A 52 -12.38 -2.69 -9.82
N LEU A 53 -13.26 -1.98 -9.11
CA LEU A 53 -14.66 -1.82 -9.49
C LEU A 53 -14.90 -0.62 -10.43
N LYS A 54 -13.88 0.20 -10.67
CA LYS A 54 -13.98 1.40 -11.51
C LYS A 54 -13.66 1.09 -12.96
N GLU A 55 -14.38 1.73 -13.88
CA GLU A 55 -14.07 1.71 -15.32
C GLU A 55 -13.03 2.80 -15.64
N GLU A 56 -11.77 2.53 -15.33
CA GLU A 56 -10.64 3.45 -15.52
C GLU A 56 -9.97 3.22 -16.88
N SER A 57 -9.66 4.29 -17.61
CA SER A 57 -8.89 4.23 -18.86
C SER A 57 -7.42 3.91 -18.58
N HIS A 58 -6.69 3.39 -19.57
CA HIS A 58 -5.26 3.14 -19.44
C HIS A 58 -4.52 4.41 -18.99
N GLY A 59 -3.74 4.31 -17.90
CA GLY A 59 -2.98 5.42 -17.32
C GLY A 59 -3.74 6.24 -16.27
N ASP A 60 -5.05 6.04 -16.11
CA ASP A 60 -5.80 6.62 -15.00
C ASP A 60 -5.29 6.03 -13.69
N HIS A 61 -5.15 6.89 -12.68
CA HIS A 61 -4.49 6.52 -11.44
C HIS A 61 -5.15 7.15 -10.22
N PHE A 62 -5.05 6.42 -9.11
CA PHE A 62 -5.47 6.85 -7.79
C PHE A 62 -4.25 7.00 -6.89
N HIS A 63 -4.10 8.17 -6.28
CA HIS A 63 -3.06 8.44 -5.29
C HIS A 63 -3.53 7.97 -3.92
N ILE A 64 -2.71 7.16 -3.25
CA ILE A 64 -2.97 6.79 -1.86
C ILE A 64 -2.51 7.93 -0.97
N GLU A 65 -3.42 8.50 -0.19
CA GLU A 65 -3.16 9.54 0.80
C GLU A 65 -2.39 8.94 2.00
N PRO A 66 -1.67 9.72 2.82
CA PRO A 66 -1.53 11.18 2.81
C PRO A 66 -0.40 11.74 1.95
N HIS A 67 0.66 10.97 1.65
CA HIS A 67 1.81 11.49 0.88
C HIS A 67 1.62 11.47 -0.64
N TRP A 68 0.58 10.80 -1.15
CA TRP A 68 0.26 10.72 -2.58
C TRP A 68 1.35 10.13 -3.49
N TYR A 69 2.39 9.48 -2.96
CA TYR A 69 3.48 8.94 -3.80
C TYR A 69 3.23 7.53 -4.31
N LEU A 70 2.47 6.71 -3.57
CA LEU A 70 2.06 5.38 -4.02
C LEU A 70 0.77 5.50 -4.84
N THR A 71 0.78 5.01 -6.07
CA THR A 71 -0.41 5.00 -6.94
C THR A 71 -0.93 3.60 -7.25
N LEU A 72 -2.24 3.51 -7.50
CA LEU A 72 -2.87 2.42 -8.23
C LEU A 72 -3.16 2.92 -9.64
N THR A 73 -2.64 2.26 -10.67
CA THR A 73 -2.75 2.74 -12.06
C THR A 73 -3.37 1.69 -12.98
N SER A 74 -4.37 2.08 -13.75
CA SER A 74 -4.97 1.22 -14.77
C SER A 74 -3.97 0.95 -15.91
N SER A 75 -3.78 -0.32 -16.24
CA SER A 75 -2.83 -0.78 -17.28
C SER A 75 -3.31 -2.07 -17.92
N ASP A 76 -2.76 -2.39 -19.10
CA ASP A 76 -3.02 -3.64 -19.80
C ASP A 76 -2.30 -4.84 -19.19
N GLU A 77 -1.27 -4.62 -18.36
CA GLU A 77 -0.50 -5.68 -17.72
C GLU A 77 -0.21 -5.36 -16.24
N PRO A 78 -0.15 -6.37 -15.37
CA PRO A 78 0.23 -6.17 -13.99
C PRO A 78 1.71 -5.83 -13.86
N MET A 79 2.03 -4.75 -13.15
CA MET A 79 3.41 -4.36 -12.85
C MET A 79 3.50 -3.65 -11.50
N ILE A 80 4.70 -3.67 -10.93
CA ILE A 80 5.06 -2.86 -9.76
C ILE A 80 6.35 -2.12 -10.12
N ASP A 81 6.32 -0.80 -10.01
CA ASP A 81 7.45 0.07 -10.30
C ASP A 81 7.61 1.14 -9.20
N LYS A 82 8.51 2.09 -9.43
CA LYS A 82 8.75 3.20 -8.50
C LYS A 82 7.54 4.11 -8.24
N ARG A 83 6.50 4.08 -9.08
CA ARG A 83 5.28 4.88 -8.92
C ARG A 83 4.21 4.13 -8.14
N GLY A 84 4.14 2.81 -8.31
CA GLY A 84 3.21 2.01 -7.53
C GLY A 84 2.82 0.72 -8.21
N VAL A 85 1.54 0.38 -8.08
CA VAL A 85 0.95 -0.87 -8.53
C VAL A 85 0.08 -0.60 -9.74
N TRP A 86 0.26 -1.38 -10.79
CA TRP A 86 -0.48 -1.21 -12.03
C TRP A 86 -1.12 -2.52 -12.44
N GLY A 87 -2.26 -2.46 -13.11
CA GLY A 87 -2.88 -3.63 -13.71
C GLY A 87 -4.29 -3.35 -14.22
N ARG A 88 -4.96 -4.42 -14.64
CA ARG A 88 -6.38 -4.38 -15.00
C ARG A 88 -7.25 -4.46 -13.73
N PRO A 89 -8.54 -4.15 -13.84
CA PRO A 89 -9.52 -4.46 -12.80
C PRO A 89 -9.40 -5.89 -12.22
N SER A 90 -9.28 -6.91 -13.08
CA SER A 90 -9.11 -8.30 -12.65
C SER A 90 -7.84 -8.52 -11.83
N ASP A 91 -6.75 -7.83 -12.18
CA ASP A 91 -5.46 -7.98 -11.51
C ASP A 91 -5.50 -7.35 -10.11
N PHE A 92 -6.10 -6.15 -9.99
CA PHE A 92 -6.31 -5.51 -8.70
C PHE A 92 -7.23 -6.31 -7.78
N SER A 93 -8.30 -6.89 -8.33
CA SER A 93 -9.19 -7.78 -7.58
C SER A 93 -8.46 -9.04 -7.09
N ALA A 94 -7.63 -9.65 -7.95
CA ALA A 94 -6.80 -10.80 -7.57
C ALA A 94 -5.75 -10.45 -6.50
N LEU A 95 -5.10 -9.28 -6.62
CA LEU A 95 -4.13 -8.80 -5.64
C LEU A 95 -4.78 -8.48 -4.29
N ALA A 96 -5.95 -7.85 -4.28
CA ALA A 96 -6.73 -7.63 -3.07
C ALA A 96 -7.00 -8.95 -2.34
N LYS A 97 -7.53 -9.94 -3.08
CA LYS A 97 -7.77 -11.28 -2.52
C LYS A 97 -6.48 -11.92 -1.99
N LEU A 98 -5.39 -11.88 -2.75
CA LEU A 98 -4.10 -12.44 -2.35
C LEU A 98 -3.60 -11.83 -1.03
N ILE A 99 -3.69 -10.50 -0.89
CA ILE A 99 -3.28 -9.80 0.31
C ILE A 99 -4.18 -10.18 1.48
N SER A 100 -5.50 -10.18 1.30
CA SER A 100 -6.45 -10.57 2.34
C SER A 100 -6.17 -12.00 2.83
N ASP A 101 -6.02 -12.97 1.93
CA ASP A 101 -5.75 -14.37 2.28
C ASP A 101 -4.42 -14.51 3.05
N LYS A 102 -3.35 -13.83 2.61
CA LYS A 102 -2.06 -13.86 3.31
C LYS A 102 -2.11 -13.17 4.67
N LEU A 103 -2.90 -12.10 4.81
CA LEU A 103 -3.12 -11.43 6.09
C LEU A 103 -3.92 -12.32 7.05
N GLU A 104 -4.90 -13.09 6.57
CA GLU A 104 -5.73 -13.96 7.42
C GLU A 104 -4.91 -14.97 8.22
N ILE A 105 -3.81 -15.48 7.67
CA ILE A 105 -2.94 -16.47 8.32
C ILE A 105 -1.68 -15.86 8.96
N SER A 106 -1.44 -14.56 8.82
CA SER A 106 -0.25 -13.92 9.37
C SER A 106 -0.38 -13.59 10.87
N SER A 107 0.79 -13.49 11.51
CA SER A 107 0.98 -13.08 12.89
C SER A 107 1.70 -11.73 12.97
N PRO A 108 1.59 -11.01 14.10
CA PRO A 108 2.40 -9.82 14.33
C PRO A 108 3.90 -10.11 14.18
N ASN A 109 4.61 -9.20 13.50
CA ASN A 109 6.01 -9.26 13.07
C ASN A 109 6.30 -10.11 11.83
N ASP A 110 5.28 -10.74 11.22
CA ASP A 110 5.46 -11.38 9.92
C ASP A 110 5.76 -10.36 8.83
N SER A 111 6.52 -10.81 7.83
CA SER A 111 6.79 -10.07 6.61
C SER A 111 6.30 -10.89 5.43
N ILE A 112 5.37 -10.32 4.67
CA ILE A 112 4.81 -10.93 3.47
C ILE A 112 5.41 -10.22 2.27
N VAL A 113 5.99 -10.98 1.35
CA VAL A 113 6.48 -10.46 0.06
C VAL A 113 5.53 -10.91 -1.04
N ILE A 114 5.14 -9.97 -1.90
CA ILE A 114 4.35 -10.22 -3.12
C ILE A 114 5.15 -9.67 -4.29
N LYS A 115 5.53 -10.58 -5.20
CA LYS A 115 6.18 -10.21 -6.47
C LYS A 115 5.71 -11.13 -7.57
N ASN A 116 6.18 -12.38 -7.55
CA ASN A 116 5.91 -13.35 -8.60
C ASN A 116 4.44 -13.74 -8.69
N GLU A 117 3.71 -13.66 -7.58
CA GLU A 117 2.29 -13.96 -7.52
C GLU A 117 1.41 -12.90 -8.18
N TYR A 118 1.92 -11.68 -8.37
CA TYR A 118 1.20 -10.58 -9.00
C TYR A 118 1.81 -10.19 -10.36
N ALA A 119 3.10 -9.87 -10.37
CA ALA A 119 3.81 -9.36 -11.51
C ALA A 119 5.25 -9.92 -11.52
N PRO A 120 5.49 -11.12 -12.09
CA PRO A 120 6.80 -11.79 -12.04
C PRO A 120 7.92 -11.05 -12.79
N LYS A 121 7.55 -10.11 -13.67
CA LYS A 121 8.49 -9.24 -14.39
C LYS A 121 8.60 -7.84 -13.78
N ALA A 122 7.94 -7.59 -12.66
CA ALA A 122 7.98 -6.29 -12.00
C ALA A 122 9.39 -5.98 -11.50
N GLU A 123 9.78 -4.71 -11.67
CA GLU A 123 11.02 -4.18 -11.11
C GLU A 123 10.95 -4.21 -9.59
N TYR A 124 9.81 -3.77 -9.03
CA TYR A 124 9.60 -3.68 -7.60
C TYR A 124 8.83 -4.88 -7.03
N SER A 125 8.95 -5.10 -5.72
CA SER A 125 8.06 -5.97 -4.94
C SER A 125 7.21 -5.18 -3.96
N LEU A 126 6.06 -5.74 -3.59
CA LEU A 126 5.26 -5.25 -2.48
C LEU A 126 5.60 -6.06 -1.22
N VAL A 127 6.09 -5.38 -0.18
CA VAL A 127 6.43 -5.96 1.11
C VAL A 127 5.45 -5.45 2.15
N ILE A 128 4.86 -6.37 2.91
CA ILE A 128 3.86 -6.06 3.93
C ILE A 128 4.42 -6.52 5.28
N HIS A 129 4.68 -5.56 6.17
CA HIS A 129 5.08 -5.82 7.55
C HIS A 129 3.89 -5.73 8.49
N VAL A 130 3.53 -6.86 9.08
CA VAL A 130 2.39 -6.97 9.99
C VAL A 130 2.82 -6.54 11.39
N LYS A 131 2.10 -5.60 11.97
CA LYS A 131 2.31 -5.11 13.35
C LYS A 131 1.18 -5.58 14.26
N LYS A 132 1.36 -5.30 15.56
CA LYS A 132 0.33 -5.54 16.58
C LYS A 132 -0.90 -4.67 16.32
N GLN A 133 -2.03 -5.04 16.92
CA GLN A 133 -3.32 -4.37 16.69
C GLN A 133 -3.34 -2.89 17.12
N ASP A 134 -2.55 -2.54 18.13
CA ASP A 134 -2.40 -1.20 18.72
C ASP A 134 -1.34 -0.34 18.02
N PHE A 135 -0.75 -0.83 16.93
CA PHE A 135 0.25 -0.08 16.17
C PHE A 135 -0.35 1.17 15.53
N ASP A 136 0.29 2.32 15.78
CA ASP A 136 -0.05 3.60 15.16
C ASP A 136 0.84 3.86 13.92
N PRO A 137 0.29 3.82 12.69
CA PRO A 137 1.07 4.03 11.46
C PRO A 137 1.72 5.41 11.38
N ALA A 138 1.15 6.43 12.01
CA ALA A 138 1.71 7.79 12.02
C ALA A 138 3.12 7.83 12.64
N THR A 139 3.45 6.87 13.52
CA THR A 139 4.77 6.79 14.18
C THR A 139 5.93 6.50 13.24
N LEU A 140 5.66 6.07 11.99
CA LEU A 140 6.68 5.80 10.98
C LEU A 140 6.91 6.97 10.02
N ASP A 141 6.09 8.02 10.07
CA ASP A 141 6.26 9.16 9.18
C ASP A 141 7.42 10.05 9.65
N PRO A 142 8.50 10.22 8.87
CA PRO A 142 9.61 11.08 9.26
C PRO A 142 9.25 12.58 9.31
N GLN A 143 8.11 13.01 8.73
CA GLN A 143 7.65 14.39 8.75
C GLN A 143 6.84 14.75 10.01
N LEU A 144 6.37 13.73 10.75
CA LEU A 144 5.69 13.86 12.06
C LEU A 144 6.68 13.83 13.22
#